data_AF-A0A3S4J279-F1
#
_entry.id   AF-A0A3S4J279-F1
#
_cell.length_a   1.000
_cell.length_b   1.000
_cell.length_c   1.000
_cell.angle_alpha   90.00
_cell.angle_beta   90.00
_cell.angle_gamma   90.00
#
_symmetry.space_group_name_H-M   'P 1'
#
loop_
_entity.id
_entity.type
_entity.pdbx_description
1 polymer ?
#
loop_
_entity_poly.entity_id
_entity_poly.type
_entity_poly.pdbx_seq_one_letter_code
_entity_poly.pdbx_strand_id
1 'polypeptide(L)'
;MRRPREPLYARNGEGKVKTLAAVAHQPLYTTLDPLQSMSREEKLDILRRVDKVAREADKRVQEVNASLTGVYELILVAATDGTLAADVRPLVRLSVSVQVEEDGKRERGASGGGGRFGYEYFLADLDGEVRADAWAKEAVRMALVNLLRGRCASGDVTGGSGRRVAGRIAARSGRARAGR
;
A
#
# COMPACT_ATOMS: atom_id res chain seq x y z
N MET A 1 19.81 15.79 61.56
CA MET A 1 20.65 14.65 61.16
C MET A 1 19.79 13.67 60.34
N ARG A 2 19.83 13.75 59.00
CA ARG A 2 19.08 12.84 58.09
C ARG A 2 20.05 11.75 57.62
N ARG A 3 19.71 10.47 57.83
CA ARG A 3 20.48 9.33 57.32
C ARG A 3 20.51 9.36 55.77
N PRO A 4 21.66 9.10 55.13
CA PRO A 4 21.69 8.95 53.68
C PRO A 4 20.96 7.66 53.27
N ARG A 5 20.12 7.76 52.23
CA ARG A 5 19.43 6.62 51.60
C ARG A 5 20.44 5.89 50.72
N GLU A 6 20.65 4.60 50.97
CA GLU A 6 21.47 3.75 50.11
C GLU A 6 20.85 3.59 48.71
N PRO A 7 21.63 3.68 47.63
CA PRO A 7 21.17 3.31 46.30
C PRO A 7 21.06 1.78 46.18
N LEU A 8 19.83 1.29 45.99
CA LEU A 8 19.45 -0.13 45.87
C LEU A 8 19.77 -0.78 44.51
N TYR A 9 20.81 -0.35 43.80
CA TYR A 9 21.24 -1.03 42.57
C TYR A 9 22.75 -1.08 42.46
N ALA A 10 23.35 -2.03 43.18
CA ALA A 10 24.64 -2.59 42.82
C ALA A 10 24.41 -4.02 42.33
N ARG A 11 24.41 -4.21 41.01
CA ARG A 11 24.63 -5.54 40.43
C ARG A 11 25.82 -5.43 39.50
N ASN A 12 26.98 -5.80 40.06
CA ASN A 12 28.18 -6.14 39.31
C ASN A 12 27.84 -7.31 38.39
N GLY A 13 27.41 -7.01 37.17
CA GLY A 13 27.49 -7.94 36.06
C GLY A 13 28.65 -7.49 35.20
N GLU A 14 29.71 -8.29 35.12
CA GLU A 14 30.67 -8.25 34.02
C GLU A 14 29.96 -8.67 32.72
N GLY A 15 28.96 -7.90 32.31
CA GLY A 15 28.36 -8.03 31.00
C GLY A 15 29.31 -7.35 30.03
N LYS A 16 30.12 -8.13 29.30
CA LYS A 16 30.74 -7.63 28.07
C LYS A 16 29.61 -7.21 27.13
N VAL A 17 29.20 -5.94 27.20
CA VAL A 17 28.23 -5.38 26.27
C VAL A 17 28.95 -5.24 24.95
N LYS A 18 28.49 -5.98 23.93
CA LYS A 18 29.02 -5.80 22.57
C LYS A 18 28.70 -4.39 22.10
N THR A 19 29.71 -3.66 21.67
CA THR A 19 29.53 -2.36 21.02
C THR A 19 28.62 -2.56 19.81
N LEU A 20 27.58 -1.73 19.69
CA LEU A 20 26.69 -1.76 18.53
C LEU A 20 27.52 -1.48 17.28
N ALA A 21 27.47 -2.41 16.32
CA ALA A 21 28.10 -2.27 15.03
C ALA A 21 27.01 -2.13 13.97
N ALA A 22 27.13 -1.10 13.13
CA ALA A 22 26.24 -0.94 11.99
C ALA A 22 26.39 -2.15 11.06
N VAL A 23 25.31 -2.90 10.87
CA VAL A 23 25.26 -3.96 9.88
C VAL A 23 25.02 -3.31 8.53
N ALA A 24 26.03 -3.34 7.67
CA ALA A 24 25.90 -2.86 6.31
C ALA A 24 24.90 -3.75 5.54
N HIS A 25 23.76 -3.18 5.17
CA HIS A 25 22.80 -3.80 4.25
C HIS A 25 22.75 -2.98 2.96
N GLN A 26 22.57 -3.65 1.83
CA GLN A 26 22.27 -2.95 0.58
C GLN A 26 20.84 -2.41 0.64
N PRO A 27 20.63 -1.09 0.49
CA PRO A 27 19.29 -0.51 0.48
C PRO A 27 18.48 -1.10 -0.67
N LEU A 28 17.43 -1.85 -0.33
CA LEU A 28 16.50 -2.43 -1.31
C LEU A 28 15.58 -1.38 -1.93
N TYR A 29 15.44 -0.22 -1.28
CA TYR A 29 14.53 0.84 -1.67
C TYR A 29 15.21 2.20 -1.65
N THR A 30 14.68 3.10 -2.47
CA THR A 30 15.10 4.49 -2.47
C THR A 30 14.75 5.13 -1.13
N THR A 31 15.71 5.85 -0.54
CA THR A 31 15.55 6.59 0.71
C THR A 31 14.81 7.92 0.54
N LEU A 32 14.29 8.19 -0.66
CA LEU A 32 13.53 9.40 -0.96
C LEU A 32 12.16 9.29 -0.31
N ASP A 33 11.75 10.35 0.39
CA ASP A 33 10.41 10.48 0.94
C ASP A 33 9.41 10.68 -0.22
N PRO A 34 8.53 9.70 -0.51
CA PRO A 34 7.55 9.82 -1.58
C PRO A 34 6.53 10.91 -1.27
N LEU A 35 6.34 11.29 -0.01
CA LEU A 35 5.44 12.38 0.36
C LEU A 35 5.98 13.73 -0.09
N GLN A 36 7.30 13.89 -0.17
CA GLN A 36 7.94 15.13 -0.65
C GLN A 36 8.38 15.08 -2.11
N SER A 37 8.40 13.90 -2.74
CA SER A 37 8.85 13.77 -4.14
C SER A 37 7.93 14.47 -5.14
N MET A 38 6.65 14.69 -4.78
CA MET A 38 5.64 15.28 -5.65
C MET A 38 4.80 16.31 -4.88
N SER A 39 4.48 17.42 -5.53
CA SER A 39 3.65 18.48 -4.96
C SER A 39 2.22 17.98 -4.69
N ARG A 40 1.51 18.70 -3.83
CA ARG A 40 0.11 18.37 -3.53
C ARG A 40 -0.78 18.53 -4.77
N GLU A 41 -0.50 19.50 -5.63
CA GLU A 41 -1.28 19.76 -6.83
C GLU A 41 -1.14 18.63 -7.84
N GLU A 42 0.09 18.17 -8.12
CA GLU A 42 0.34 17.04 -9.01
C GLU A 42 -0.37 15.74 -8.53
N LYS A 43 -0.38 15.50 -7.20
CA LYS A 43 -1.11 14.37 -6.61
C LYS A 43 -2.63 14.49 -6.83
N LEU A 44 -3.18 15.69 -6.70
CA LEU A 44 -4.59 15.96 -6.97
C LEU A 44 -4.90 15.81 -8.47
N ASP A 45 -3.97 16.19 -9.33
CA ASP A 45 -4.14 16.07 -10.78
C ASP A 45 -4.18 14.62 -11.24
N ILE A 46 -3.42 13.71 -10.59
CA ILE A 46 -3.58 12.26 -10.80
C ILE A 46 -5.03 11.83 -10.48
N LEU A 47 -5.58 12.27 -9.35
CA LEU A 47 -6.95 11.90 -8.96
C LEU A 47 -8.00 12.49 -9.90
N ARG A 48 -7.83 13.75 -10.33
CA ARG A 48 -8.70 14.41 -11.31
C ARG A 48 -8.65 13.72 -12.66
N ARG A 49 -7.46 13.30 -13.09
CA ARG A 49 -7.27 12.54 -14.33
C ARG A 49 -8.03 11.22 -14.30
N VAL A 50 -7.94 10.48 -13.20
CA VAL A 50 -8.69 9.24 -13.00
C VAL A 50 -10.21 9.48 -13.04
N ASP A 51 -10.72 10.51 -12.36
CA ASP A 51 -12.15 10.84 -12.39
C ASP A 51 -12.62 11.18 -13.82
N LYS A 52 -11.86 12.01 -14.53
CA LYS A 52 -12.15 12.38 -15.91
C LYS A 52 -12.19 11.15 -16.83
N VAL A 53 -11.13 10.34 -16.83
CA VAL A 53 -11.03 9.17 -17.70
C VAL A 53 -12.11 8.13 -17.39
N ALA A 54 -12.42 7.92 -16.11
CA ALA A 54 -13.49 6.98 -15.72
C ALA A 54 -14.86 7.45 -16.21
N ARG A 55 -15.18 8.75 -16.10
CA ARG A 55 -16.45 9.33 -16.58
C ARG A 55 -16.54 9.40 -18.10
N GLU A 56 -15.42 9.62 -18.79
CA GLU A 56 -15.36 9.62 -20.25
C GLU A 56 -15.48 8.21 -20.84
N ALA A 57 -15.07 7.17 -20.09
CA ALA A 57 -15.11 5.80 -20.55
C ALA A 57 -16.54 5.26 -20.76
N ASP A 58 -17.50 5.59 -19.89
CA ASP A 58 -18.89 5.17 -20.03
C ASP A 58 -19.86 6.13 -19.35
N LYS A 59 -20.99 6.45 -20.02
CA LYS A 59 -22.03 7.35 -19.51
C LYS A 59 -22.80 6.80 -18.30
N ARG A 60 -22.73 5.49 -18.07
CA ARG A 60 -23.38 4.79 -16.94
C ARG A 60 -22.66 5.03 -15.62
N VAL A 61 -21.44 5.58 -15.66
CA VAL A 61 -20.66 5.91 -14.47
C VAL A 61 -21.32 7.04 -13.69
N GLN A 62 -21.79 6.75 -12.48
CA GLN A 62 -22.42 7.72 -11.59
C GLN A 62 -21.41 8.31 -10.62
N GLU A 63 -20.67 7.43 -9.94
CA GLU A 63 -19.72 7.80 -8.88
C GLU A 63 -18.35 7.23 -9.18
N VAL A 64 -17.32 8.05 -8.97
CA VAL A 64 -15.92 7.65 -9.01
C VAL A 64 -15.28 8.05 -7.69
N ASN A 65 -14.65 7.09 -7.03
CA ASN A 65 -13.89 7.30 -5.81
C ASN A 65 -12.44 6.87 -6.09
N ALA A 66 -11.55 7.84 -6.19
CA ALA A 66 -10.12 7.63 -6.32
C ALA A 66 -9.42 8.05 -5.03
N SER A 67 -8.57 7.18 -4.49
CA SER A 67 -7.82 7.44 -3.27
C SER A 67 -6.34 7.16 -3.48
N LEU A 68 -5.50 8.09 -3.02
CA LEU A 68 -4.05 7.99 -3.08
C LEU A 68 -3.51 7.92 -1.65
N THR A 69 -2.81 6.84 -1.33
CA THR A 69 -2.21 6.60 -0.02
C THR A 69 -0.69 6.51 -0.18
N GLY A 70 0.05 7.17 0.71
CA GLY A 70 1.50 7.05 0.83
C GLY A 70 1.88 6.84 2.28
N VAL A 71 2.80 5.90 2.52
CA VAL A 71 3.40 5.63 3.82
C VAL A 71 4.91 5.74 3.66
N TYR A 72 5.54 6.45 4.58
CA TYR A 72 6.98 6.53 4.69
C TYR A 72 7.37 6.07 6.10
N GLU A 73 7.97 4.89 6.19
CA GLU A 73 8.32 4.25 7.46
C GLU A 73 9.83 4.20 7.64
N LEU A 74 10.31 4.68 8.80
CA LEU A 74 11.71 4.62 9.22
C LEU A 74 11.84 3.61 10.36
N ILE A 75 12.67 2.59 10.19
CA ILE A 75 12.89 1.54 11.19
C ILE A 75 14.36 1.58 11.63
N LEU A 76 14.59 1.54 12.94
CA LEU A 76 15.92 1.33 13.53
C LEU A 76 15.84 0.16 14.52
N VAL A 77 16.69 -0.84 14.31
CA VAL A 77 16.81 -2.02 15.17
C VAL A 77 18.16 -1.98 15.85
N ALA A 78 18.16 -1.98 17.18
CA ALA A 78 19.35 -2.13 18.02
C ALA A 78 19.15 -3.34 18.93
N ALA A 79 20.08 -4.29 18.91
CA ALA A 79 20.00 -5.51 19.71
C ALA A 79 21.24 -5.71 20.59
N THR A 80 21.06 -6.41 21.70
CA THR A 80 22.11 -6.68 22.71
C THR A 80 23.23 -7.58 22.20
N ASP A 81 23.03 -8.23 21.05
CA ASP A 81 24.04 -9.00 20.34
C ASP A 81 25.04 -8.15 19.55
N GLY A 82 24.86 -6.83 19.54
CA GLY A 82 25.69 -5.86 18.82
C GLY A 82 25.09 -5.38 17.50
N THR A 83 23.92 -5.88 17.09
CA THR A 83 23.29 -5.49 15.82
C THR A 83 22.74 -4.07 15.89
N LEU A 84 23.13 -3.21 14.93
CA LEU A 84 22.47 -1.95 14.63
C LEU A 84 22.12 -1.88 13.14
N ALA A 85 20.83 -1.83 12.81
CA ALA A 85 20.35 -1.80 11.43
C ALA A 85 19.23 -0.77 11.25
N ALA A 86 19.21 -0.10 10.10
CA ALA A 86 18.17 0.86 9.75
C ALA A 86 17.58 0.55 8.37
N ASP A 87 16.31 0.88 8.17
CA ASP A 87 15.61 0.70 6.90
C ASP A 87 14.61 1.84 6.65
N VAL A 88 14.42 2.18 5.37
CA VAL A 88 13.50 3.21 4.89
C VAL A 88 12.54 2.58 3.88
N ARG A 89 11.25 2.64 4.20
CA ARG A 89 10.23 1.83 3.53
C ARG A 89 9.12 2.71 2.97
N PRO A 90 9.30 3.31 1.77
CA PRO A 90 8.20 3.95 1.08
C PRO A 90 7.15 2.92 0.65
N LEU A 91 5.88 3.28 0.67
CA LEU A 91 4.77 2.51 0.12
C LEU A 91 3.71 3.47 -0.40
N VAL A 92 3.47 3.46 -1.72
CA VAL A 92 2.39 4.22 -2.34
C VAL A 92 1.35 3.29 -2.92
N ARG A 93 0.08 3.71 -2.87
CA ARG A 93 -1.05 2.95 -3.43
C ARG A 93 -2.10 3.91 -3.99
N LEU A 94 -2.53 3.67 -5.21
CA LEU A 94 -3.68 4.29 -5.84
C LEU A 94 -4.79 3.24 -5.90
N SER A 95 -5.97 3.58 -5.38
CA SER A 95 -7.16 2.74 -5.44
C SER A 95 -8.26 3.50 -6.15
N VAL A 96 -8.89 2.86 -7.14
CA VAL A 96 -9.99 3.42 -7.92
C VAL A 96 -11.20 2.52 -7.73
N SER A 97 -12.33 3.11 -7.36
CA SER A 97 -13.62 2.44 -7.26
C SER A 97 -14.64 3.23 -8.07
N VAL A 98 -15.37 2.54 -8.94
CA VAL A 98 -16.38 3.14 -9.81
C VAL A 98 -17.73 2.47 -9.55
N GLN A 99 -18.79 3.26 -9.53
CA GLN A 99 -20.17 2.77 -9.50
C GLN A 99 -20.86 3.11 -10.82
N VAL A 100 -21.43 2.10 -11.45
CA VAL A 100 -22.24 2.25 -12.67
C VAL A 100 -23.71 1.99 -12.36
N GLU A 101 -24.59 2.68 -13.07
CA GLU A 101 -26.03 2.48 -13.00
C GLU A 101 -26.62 2.35 -14.42
N GLU A 102 -27.47 1.34 -14.62
CA GLU A 102 -28.26 1.15 -15.84
C GLU A 102 -29.62 0.57 -15.45
N ASP A 103 -30.71 1.19 -15.93
CA ASP A 103 -32.09 0.75 -15.70
C ASP A 103 -32.43 0.46 -14.23
N GLY A 104 -31.92 1.30 -13.31
CA GLY A 104 -32.11 1.18 -11.87
C GLY A 104 -31.23 0.13 -11.18
N LYS A 105 -30.40 -0.61 -11.91
CA LYS A 105 -29.42 -1.54 -11.34
C LYS A 105 -28.07 -0.86 -11.13
N ARG A 106 -27.52 -0.98 -9.92
CA ARG A 106 -26.22 -0.41 -9.54
C ARG A 106 -25.20 -1.50 -9.29
N GLU A 107 -24.03 -1.35 -9.88
CA GLU A 107 -22.90 -2.25 -9.64
C GLU A 107 -21.61 -1.47 -9.45
N ARG A 108 -20.63 -2.11 -8.81
CA ARG A 108 -19.32 -1.50 -8.52
C ARG A 108 -18.19 -2.30 -9.14
N GLY A 109 -17.16 -1.57 -9.55
CA GLY A 109 -15.88 -2.10 -10.02
C GLY A 109 -14.74 -1.41 -9.29
N ALA A 110 -13.66 -2.14 -9.07
CA ALA A 110 -12.47 -1.60 -8.41
C ALA A 110 -11.22 -2.03 -9.16
N SER A 111 -10.24 -1.14 -9.18
CA SER A 111 -8.90 -1.38 -9.70
C SER A 111 -7.89 -0.57 -8.88
N GLY A 112 -6.61 -0.80 -9.15
CA GLY A 112 -5.55 -0.03 -8.55
C GLY A 112 -4.36 -0.89 -8.21
N GLY A 113 -3.33 -0.23 -7.72
CA GLY A 113 -2.04 -0.83 -7.48
C GLY A 113 -1.14 0.11 -6.72
N GLY A 114 0.07 -0.36 -6.49
CA GLY A 114 1.03 0.35 -5.69
C GLY A 114 2.33 -0.42 -5.58
N GLY A 115 3.25 0.16 -4.83
CA GLY A 115 4.57 -0.42 -4.65
C GLY A 115 5.41 0.43 -3.70
N ARG A 116 6.66 0.01 -3.53
CA ARG A 116 7.64 0.70 -2.69
C ARG A 116 8.43 1.71 -3.51
N PHE A 117 7.72 2.65 -4.13
CA PHE A 117 8.25 3.66 -5.05
C PHE A 117 7.58 5.01 -4.79
N GLY A 118 7.96 6.04 -5.55
CA GLY A 118 7.29 7.35 -5.54
C GLY A 118 6.00 7.38 -6.37
N TYR A 119 5.28 8.50 -6.31
CA TYR A 119 4.00 8.71 -6.99
C TYR A 119 4.11 8.79 -8.53
N GLU A 120 5.31 9.05 -9.04
CA GLU A 120 5.65 9.09 -10.45
C GLU A 120 5.35 7.74 -11.12
N TYR A 121 5.36 6.65 -10.34
CA TYR A 121 4.94 5.32 -10.80
C TYR A 121 3.52 5.32 -11.39
N PHE A 122 2.59 6.17 -10.93
CA PHE A 122 1.23 6.21 -11.46
C PHE A 122 1.11 6.98 -12.78
N LEU A 123 2.11 7.81 -13.09
CA LEU A 123 2.20 8.57 -14.34
C LEU A 123 3.02 7.86 -15.41
N ALA A 124 3.80 6.84 -15.02
CA ALA A 124 4.58 6.04 -15.94
C ALA A 124 3.69 5.24 -16.91
N ASP A 125 4.27 4.92 -18.06
CA ASP A 125 3.62 4.14 -19.11
C ASP A 125 3.32 2.70 -18.65
N LEU A 126 2.14 2.23 -19.02
CA LEU A 126 1.71 0.86 -18.91
C LEU A 126 1.05 0.49 -20.26
N ASP A 127 1.76 -0.29 -21.07
CA ASP A 127 1.31 -0.77 -22.37
C ASP A 127 0.88 0.34 -23.35
N GLY A 128 1.58 1.48 -23.33
CA GLY A 128 1.32 2.64 -24.21
C GLY A 128 0.28 3.62 -23.69
N GLU A 129 -0.24 3.42 -22.47
CA GLU A 129 -1.12 4.37 -21.79
C GLU A 129 -0.55 4.78 -20.42
N VAL A 130 -0.98 5.94 -19.92
CA VAL A 130 -0.65 6.34 -18.54
C VAL A 130 -1.29 5.33 -17.59
N ARG A 131 -0.50 4.78 -16.66
CA ARG A 131 -0.96 3.73 -15.73
C ARG A 131 -2.22 4.08 -14.96
N ALA A 132 -2.36 5.34 -14.53
CA ALA A 132 -3.58 5.82 -13.87
C ALA A 132 -4.82 5.70 -14.76
N ASP A 133 -4.69 5.95 -16.06
CA ASP A 133 -5.78 5.90 -17.04
C ASP A 133 -6.18 4.44 -17.31
N ALA A 134 -5.18 3.58 -17.49
CA ALA A 134 -5.40 2.15 -17.67
C ALA A 134 -6.18 1.55 -16.49
N TRP A 135 -5.82 1.93 -15.26
CA TRP A 135 -6.56 1.49 -14.07
C TRP A 135 -7.95 2.09 -13.98
N ALA A 136 -8.14 3.36 -14.34
CA ALA A 136 -9.47 3.97 -14.38
C ALA A 136 -10.41 3.21 -15.33
N LYS A 137 -9.94 2.93 -16.56
CA LYS A 137 -10.67 2.13 -17.56
C LYS A 137 -10.95 0.71 -17.06
N GLU A 138 -9.98 0.09 -16.40
CA GLU A 138 -10.14 -1.27 -15.85
C GLU A 138 -11.19 -1.31 -14.74
N ALA A 139 -11.28 -0.30 -13.87
CA ALA A 139 -12.33 -0.22 -12.85
C ALA A 139 -13.73 -0.14 -13.49
N VAL A 140 -13.87 0.69 -14.54
CA VAL A 140 -15.12 0.80 -15.31
C VAL A 140 -15.45 -0.53 -15.98
N ARG A 141 -14.47 -1.16 -16.65
CA ARG A 141 -14.64 -2.47 -17.29
C ARG A 141 -15.14 -3.52 -16.29
N MET A 142 -14.54 -3.58 -15.10
CA MET A 142 -14.97 -4.50 -14.03
C MET A 142 -16.39 -4.22 -13.55
N ALA A 143 -16.77 -2.93 -13.42
CA ALA A 143 -18.12 -2.55 -13.03
C ALA A 143 -19.16 -2.98 -14.09
N LEU A 144 -18.87 -2.78 -15.37
CA LEU A 144 -19.72 -3.20 -16.48
C LEU A 144 -19.84 -4.72 -16.58
N VAL A 145 -18.75 -5.46 -16.36
CA VAL A 145 -18.78 -6.94 -16.30
C VAL A 145 -19.68 -7.41 -15.16
N ASN A 146 -19.62 -6.76 -14.00
CA ASN A 146 -20.51 -7.10 -12.88
C ASN A 146 -21.97 -6.79 -13.20
N LEU A 147 -22.25 -5.67 -13.89
CA LEU A 147 -23.58 -5.30 -14.36
C LEU A 147 -24.16 -6.34 -15.34
N LEU A 148 -23.33 -6.86 -16.25
CA LEU A 148 -23.71 -7.95 -17.16
C LEU A 148 -23.97 -9.26 -16.40
N ARG A 149 -23.10 -9.62 -15.44
CA ARG A 149 -23.28 -10.83 -14.62
C ARG A 149 -24.54 -10.75 -13.75
N GLY A 150 -24.87 -9.57 -13.26
CA GLY A 150 -26.10 -9.30 -12.53
C GLY A 150 -27.37 -9.56 -13.36
N ARG A 151 -27.32 -9.59 -14.70
CA ARG A 151 -28.45 -10.02 -15.54
C ARG A 151 -28.76 -11.51 -15.39
N CYS A 152 -27.82 -12.31 -14.86
CA CYS A 152 -28.00 -13.74 -14.61
C CYS A 152 -28.27 -14.11 -13.14
N ALA A 153 -28.42 -13.14 -12.23
CA ALA A 153 -28.74 -13.42 -10.83
C ALA A 153 -29.66 -12.33 -10.25
N SER A 154 -30.95 -12.40 -10.57
CA SER A 154 -31.99 -11.87 -9.67
C SER A 154 -32.27 -12.94 -8.62
N GLY A 155 -31.43 -12.96 -7.60
CA GLY A 155 -31.74 -13.53 -6.30
C GLY A 155 -31.26 -12.52 -5.27
N ASP A 156 -32.18 -11.99 -4.46
CA ASP A 156 -31.89 -11.00 -3.44
C ASP A 156 -30.69 -11.42 -2.59
N VAL A 157 -29.63 -10.61 -2.61
CA VAL A 157 -28.52 -10.78 -1.67
C VAL A 157 -28.67 -9.72 -0.59
N THR A 158 -29.58 -9.99 0.34
CA THR A 158 -29.57 -9.38 1.67
C THR A 158 -28.18 -9.55 2.26
N GLY A 159 -27.59 -8.45 2.75
CA GLY A 159 -26.21 -8.35 3.19
C GLY A 159 -25.73 -9.55 4.01
N GLY A 160 -24.95 -10.41 3.36
CA GLY A 160 -24.31 -11.57 3.95
C GLY A 160 -22.80 -11.40 3.91
N SER A 161 -22.22 -11.25 5.10
CA SER A 161 -20.79 -11.36 5.38
C SER A 161 -20.09 -12.46 4.56
N GLY A 162 -18.97 -12.09 3.93
CA GLY A 162 -17.87 -13.02 3.66
C GLY A 162 -17.79 -13.61 2.25
N ARG A 163 -16.88 -13.07 1.44
CA ARG A 163 -15.95 -13.87 0.63
C ARG A 163 -14.68 -13.08 0.34
N ARG A 164 -13.60 -13.54 0.99
CA ARG A 164 -12.22 -13.15 0.73
C ARG A 164 -11.92 -13.32 -0.76
N VAL A 165 -11.42 -12.28 -1.41
CA VAL A 165 -10.75 -12.43 -2.71
C VAL A 165 -9.43 -13.16 -2.44
N ALA A 166 -9.31 -14.35 -3.01
CA ALA A 166 -8.08 -15.13 -3.04
C ALA A 166 -7.06 -14.42 -3.93
N GLY A 167 -5.89 -14.13 -3.36
CA GLY A 167 -4.77 -13.48 -4.04
C GLY A 167 -3.60 -13.26 -3.10
N ARG A 168 -3.32 -14.23 -2.20
CA ARG A 168 -2.15 -14.20 -1.33
C ARG A 168 -1.06 -15.02 -2.01
N ILE A 169 -0.33 -14.42 -2.94
CA ILE A 169 0.89 -15.02 -3.47
C ILE A 169 1.87 -15.11 -2.30
N ALA A 170 2.21 -16.34 -1.94
CA ALA A 170 3.12 -16.67 -0.87
C ALA A 170 4.53 -16.15 -1.20
N ALA A 171 5.00 -15.16 -0.45
CA ALA A 171 6.43 -14.90 -0.36
C ALA A 171 7.07 -16.08 0.39
N ARG A 172 7.72 -16.99 -0.34
CA ARG A 172 8.60 -18.02 0.21
C ARG A 172 9.76 -17.32 0.93
N SER A 173 9.74 -17.26 2.25
CA SER A 173 10.93 -16.98 3.04
C SER A 173 11.79 -18.25 3.10
N GLY A 174 12.87 -18.26 2.31
CA GLY A 174 13.91 -19.28 2.42
C GLY A 174 14.65 -19.13 3.75
N ARG A 175 14.32 -19.96 4.73
CA ARG A 175 15.08 -20.09 5.97
C ARG A 175 16.17 -21.14 5.74
N ALA A 176 17.37 -20.68 5.39
CA ALA A 176 18.56 -21.52 5.39
C ALA A 176 18.86 -21.97 6.83
N ARG A 177 18.72 -23.27 7.09
CA ARG A 177 19.36 -23.95 8.23
C ARG A 177 20.77 -24.29 7.81
N ALA A 178 21.77 -23.65 8.42
CA ALA A 178 23.13 -24.18 8.48
C ALA A 178 23.34 -24.73 9.89
N GLY A 179 23.58 -26.02 9.97
CA GLY A 179 23.96 -26.72 11.19
C GLY A 179 24.79 -27.93 10.82
N ARG A 180 26.11 -27.81 11.01
CA ARG A 180 26.99 -28.76 11.67
C ARG A 180 28.27 -28.04 12.05
#